data_AF-A0A409Y2N0-F1
#
_entry.id   AF-A0A409Y2N0-F1
#
_cell.length_a   1.000
_cell.length_b   1.000
_cell.length_c   1.000
_cell.angle_alpha   90.00
_cell.angle_beta   90.00
_cell.angle_gamma   90.00
#
_symmetry.space_group_name_H-M   'P 1'
#
loop_
_entity.id
_entity.type
_entity.pdbx_description
1 polymer ?
#
loop_
_entity_poly.entity_id
_entity_poly.type
_entity_poly.pdbx_seq_one_letter_code
_entity_poly.pdbx_strand_id
1 'polypeptide(L)'
;MRVLRDAHMPTHVIAATQQDQNPSTTPVMLPIDRAMFEEAFPNEERIIIPPAQPGSTSPVPRYITSTNGRELVVALPVIQITVPHVRSLALLLLFGMGLETDFNLLSWSLLPVNVVEEFPNAAAMSLILSKYPDDKFSSIYRQCHGIWMNSLALGLEHPRMVQLLQTAFNIAAEARKIRHGSSRHA
;
A
#
# COMPACT_ATOMS: atom_id res chain seq x y z
N MET A 1 -14.87 8.12 12.95
CA MET A 1 -13.51 7.77 13.45
C MET A 1 -13.31 8.42 14.82
N ARG A 2 -12.73 7.71 15.80
CA ARG A 2 -12.43 8.24 17.15
C ARG A 2 -11.06 8.92 17.16
N VAL A 3 -10.98 10.15 17.66
CA VAL A 3 -9.74 10.96 17.70
C VAL A 3 -8.99 10.70 19.02
N LEU A 4 -7.69 10.41 18.96
CA LEU A 4 -6.86 10.07 20.14
C LEU A 4 -5.81 11.14 20.50
N ARG A 5 -5.24 11.87 19.52
CA ARG A 5 -4.32 13.02 19.69
C ARG A 5 -4.32 13.92 18.43
N ASP A 6 -3.94 15.18 18.60
CA ASP A 6 -4.01 16.25 17.59
C ASP A 6 -2.70 16.39 16.78
N ALA A 7 -2.26 15.32 16.13
CA ALA A 7 -1.13 15.34 15.20
C ALA A 7 -1.57 14.67 13.88
N HIS A 8 -1.74 15.48 12.84
CA HIS A 8 -2.13 15.08 11.47
C HIS A 8 -3.50 14.36 11.39
N MET A 9 -4.57 15.12 11.68
CA MET A 9 -5.92 14.65 11.46
C MET A 9 -6.14 14.29 9.97
N PRO A 10 -6.63 13.08 9.65
CA PRO A 10 -6.96 12.71 8.28
C PRO A 10 -7.94 13.72 7.68
N THR A 11 -7.74 14.07 6.42
CA THR A 11 -8.62 15.01 5.70
C THR A 11 -9.64 14.27 4.85
N HIS A 12 -9.30 13.08 4.37
CA HIS A 12 -10.13 12.26 3.47
C HIS A 12 -10.06 10.78 3.85
N VAL A 13 -10.99 10.00 3.31
CA VAL A 13 -10.95 8.53 3.37
C VAL A 13 -10.98 7.97 1.95
N ILE A 14 -10.01 7.13 1.63
CA ILE A 14 -10.05 6.30 0.43
C ILE A 14 -10.89 5.06 0.74
N ALA A 15 -11.95 4.85 -0.04
CA ALA A 15 -12.70 3.60 -0.11
C ALA A 15 -12.15 2.77 -1.28
N ALA A 16 -11.21 1.87 -0.98
CA ALA A 16 -10.50 1.08 -1.97
C ALA A 16 -11.18 -0.27 -2.22
N THR A 17 -11.34 -0.61 -3.50
CA THR A 17 -11.78 -1.93 -3.98
C THR A 17 -10.69 -2.53 -4.88
N GLN A 18 -10.62 -3.85 -4.99
CA GLN A 18 -9.69 -4.50 -5.91
C GLN A 18 -10.35 -4.73 -7.27
N GLN A 19 -9.56 -4.60 -8.34
CA GLN A 19 -9.96 -5.05 -9.66
C GLN A 19 -10.39 -6.53 -9.60
N ASP A 20 -11.49 -6.86 -10.28
CA ASP A 20 -12.11 -8.20 -10.33
C ASP A 20 -12.66 -8.72 -8.99
N GLN A 21 -12.80 -7.86 -7.98
CA GLN A 21 -13.43 -8.22 -6.71
C GLN A 21 -14.96 -8.32 -6.86
N ASN A 22 -15.57 -9.24 -6.11
CA ASN A 22 -17.04 -9.35 -6.04
C ASN A 22 -17.64 -8.01 -5.56
N PRO A 23 -18.62 -7.42 -6.27
CA PRO A 23 -19.27 -6.15 -5.90
C PRO A 23 -19.86 -6.13 -4.49
N SER A 24 -20.20 -7.29 -3.93
CA SER A 24 -20.72 -7.39 -2.56
C SER A 24 -19.65 -7.26 -1.48
N THR A 25 -18.37 -7.19 -1.84
CA THR A 25 -17.29 -7.10 -0.86
C THR A 25 -17.11 -5.67 -0.39
N THR A 26 -17.11 -5.47 0.92
CA THR A 26 -16.94 -4.15 1.53
C THR A 26 -15.59 -3.53 1.16
N PRO A 27 -15.55 -2.25 0.73
CA PRO A 27 -14.31 -1.54 0.47
C PRO A 27 -13.44 -1.41 1.72
N VAL A 28 -12.13 -1.38 1.53
CA VAL A 28 -11.19 -1.04 2.60
C VAL A 28 -11.17 0.47 2.76
N MET A 29 -11.46 0.95 3.97
CA MET A 29 -11.48 2.38 4.30
C MET A 29 -10.12 2.81 4.85
N LEU A 30 -9.39 3.63 4.12
CA LEU A 30 -8.05 4.10 4.46
C LEU A 30 -8.05 5.61 4.66
N PRO A 31 -7.85 6.11 5.90
CA PRO A 31 -7.71 7.53 6.14
C PRO A 31 -6.42 8.07 5.51
N ILE A 32 -6.49 9.23 4.89
CA ILE A 32 -5.34 9.92 4.29
C ILE A 32 -5.29 11.39 4.68
N ASP A 33 -4.09 11.95 4.67
CA ASP A 33 -3.87 13.38 4.55
C ASP A 33 -3.74 13.73 3.06
N ARG A 34 -4.50 14.72 2.58
CA ARG A 34 -4.53 15.09 1.17
C ARG A 34 -3.19 15.63 0.70
N ALA A 35 -2.56 16.50 1.48
CA ALA A 35 -1.31 17.11 1.09
C ALA A 35 -0.21 16.05 1.00
N MET A 36 -0.13 15.16 1.98
CA MET A 36 0.84 14.05 1.96
C MET A 36 0.57 13.06 0.82
N PHE A 37 -0.71 12.84 0.49
CA PHE A 37 -1.08 11.99 -0.65
C PHE A 37 -0.71 12.62 -1.99
N GLU A 38 -1.05 13.89 -2.22
CA GLU A 38 -0.74 14.61 -3.47
C GLU A 38 0.77 14.75 -3.67
N GLU A 39 1.54 14.97 -2.61
CA GLU A 39 3.01 14.99 -2.65
C GLU A 39 3.59 13.62 -3.05
N ALA A 40 3.03 12.53 -2.53
CA ALA A 40 3.51 11.18 -2.78
C ALA A 40 3.07 10.59 -4.13
N PHE A 41 1.89 10.99 -4.61
CA PHE A 41 1.17 10.42 -5.75
C PHE A 41 0.61 11.54 -6.66
N PRO A 42 1.47 12.31 -7.35
CA PRO A 42 1.08 13.52 -8.08
C PRO A 42 0.31 13.27 -9.39
N ASN A 43 -0.06 12.02 -9.70
CA ASN A 43 -0.84 11.70 -10.89
C ASN A 43 -2.31 12.13 -10.75
N GLU A 44 -2.56 13.45 -10.85
CA GLU A 44 -3.87 14.10 -10.73
C GLU A 44 -4.93 13.55 -11.70
N GLU A 45 -4.51 13.02 -12.86
CA GLU A 45 -5.42 12.43 -13.85
C GLU A 45 -6.12 11.15 -13.36
N ARG A 46 -5.61 10.50 -12.30
CA ARG A 46 -6.12 9.20 -11.84
C ARG A 46 -6.99 9.28 -10.60
N ILE A 47 -6.71 10.22 -9.69
CA ILE A 47 -7.47 10.40 -8.45
C ILE A 47 -7.72 11.88 -8.24
N ILE A 48 -8.95 12.30 -8.49
CA ILE A 48 -9.40 13.67 -8.23
C ILE A 48 -9.83 13.74 -6.77
N ILE A 49 -9.01 14.37 -5.92
CA ILE A 49 -9.37 14.64 -4.53
C ILE A 49 -10.13 15.97 -4.49
N PRO A 50 -11.42 15.98 -4.10
CA PRO A 50 -12.17 17.22 -4.01
C PRO A 50 -11.55 18.14 -2.96
N PRO A 51 -11.59 19.47 -3.15
CA PRO A 51 -11.08 20.39 -2.15
C PRO A 51 -11.87 20.28 -0.84
N ALA A 52 -11.18 20.43 0.29
CA ALA A 52 -11.83 20.61 1.57
C ALA A 52 -12.74 21.85 1.52
N GLN A 53 -13.85 21.82 2.28
CA GLN A 53 -14.80 22.94 2.27
C GLN A 53 -14.13 24.27 2.67
N PRO A 54 -14.48 25.39 2.02
CA PRO A 54 -13.91 26.70 2.35
C PRO A 54 -14.05 27.03 3.84
N GLY A 55 -12.94 27.34 4.52
CA GLY A 55 -12.92 27.70 5.94
C GLY A 55 -12.51 26.59 6.92
N SER A 56 -12.21 25.37 6.44
CA SER A 56 -11.72 24.27 7.27
C SER A 56 -10.45 23.67 6.67
N THR A 57 -9.30 23.87 7.33
CA THR A 57 -8.03 23.22 6.98
C THR A 57 -7.94 21.79 7.53
N SER A 58 -8.72 21.48 8.56
CA SER A 58 -8.82 20.17 9.19
C SER A 58 -10.26 19.91 9.63
N PRO A 59 -10.74 18.68 9.52
CA PRO A 59 -12.12 18.35 9.85
C PRO A 59 -12.33 18.42 11.36
N VAL A 60 -13.28 19.26 11.79
CA VAL A 60 -13.49 19.61 13.19
C VAL A 60 -14.18 18.45 13.92
N PRO A 61 -13.57 17.90 14.99
CA PRO A 61 -14.22 16.90 15.82
C PRO A 61 -15.49 17.46 16.48
N ARG A 62 -16.60 16.69 16.41
CA ARG A 62 -17.88 17.03 17.05
C ARG A 62 -18.32 15.89 17.96
N TYR A 63 -18.97 16.23 19.07
CA TYR A 63 -19.61 15.23 19.92
C TYR A 63 -20.95 14.82 19.33
N ILE A 64 -21.18 13.52 19.21
CA ILE A 64 -22.51 12.94 18.95
C ILE A 64 -22.96 12.16 20.17
N THR A 65 -24.27 12.16 20.43
CA THR A 65 -24.87 11.30 21.44
C THR A 65 -25.13 9.94 20.81
N SER A 66 -24.45 8.91 21.33
CA SER A 66 -24.61 7.50 20.99
C SER A 66 -25.31 6.77 22.14
N THR A 67 -25.80 5.55 21.92
CA THR A 67 -26.43 4.72 22.96
C THR A 67 -25.50 4.46 24.17
N ASN A 68 -24.18 4.58 23.96
CA ASN A 68 -23.15 4.33 24.99
C ASN A 68 -22.51 5.61 25.56
N GLY A 69 -23.05 6.80 25.26
CA GLY A 69 -22.55 8.08 25.78
C GLY A 69 -22.20 9.10 24.68
N ARG A 70 -21.36 10.09 25.03
CA ARG A 70 -20.86 11.10 24.07
C ARG A 70 -19.64 10.56 23.35
N GLU A 71 -19.73 10.45 22.03
CA GLU A 71 -18.63 10.03 21.16
C GLU A 71 -18.10 11.23 20.38
N LEU A 72 -16.78 11.39 20.35
CA LEU A 72 -16.12 12.39 19.52
C LEU A 72 -15.91 11.82 18.11
N VAL A 73 -16.55 12.42 17.11
CA VAL A 73 -16.55 11.96 15.72
C VAL A 73 -16.14 13.07 14.75
N VAL A 74 -15.65 12.64 13.60
CA VAL A 74 -15.21 13.51 12.51
C VAL A 74 -15.85 13.01 11.22
N ALA A 75 -16.33 13.92 10.38
CA ALA A 75 -16.87 13.63 9.05
C ALA A 75 -15.80 13.93 8.00
N LEU A 76 -15.49 12.94 7.15
CA LEU A 76 -14.46 13.03 6.12
C LEU A 76 -15.09 12.75 4.75
N PRO A 77 -14.71 13.48 3.69
CA PRO A 77 -15.09 13.12 2.33
C PRO A 77 -14.50 11.75 1.97
N VAL A 78 -15.30 10.94 1.28
CA VAL A 78 -14.91 9.58 0.86
C VAL A 78 -14.62 9.59 -0.64
N ILE A 79 -13.45 9.09 -1.02
CA ILE A 79 -12.99 8.97 -2.40
C ILE A 79 -12.96 7.48 -2.74
N GLN A 80 -13.70 7.09 -3.78
CA GLN A 80 -13.72 5.70 -4.22
C GLN A 80 -12.64 5.45 -5.26
N ILE A 81 -11.83 4.41 -5.06
CA ILE A 81 -10.82 4.00 -6.04
C ILE A 81 -10.86 2.49 -6.26
N THR A 82 -10.48 2.07 -7.47
CA THR A 82 -10.19 0.67 -7.79
C THR A 82 -8.68 0.51 -7.92
N VAL A 83 -8.11 -0.45 -7.21
CA VAL A 83 -6.67 -0.73 -7.23
C VAL A 83 -6.37 -2.15 -7.70
N PRO A 84 -5.19 -2.40 -8.30
CA PRO A 84 -4.79 -3.75 -8.69
C PRO A 84 -4.74 -4.75 -7.53
N HIS A 85 -4.30 -4.33 -6.33
CA HIS A 85 -4.17 -5.21 -5.18
C HIS A 85 -4.48 -4.50 -3.85
N VAL A 86 -5.66 -4.76 -3.27
CA VAL A 86 -6.12 -4.00 -2.09
C VAL A 86 -5.27 -4.25 -0.85
N ARG A 87 -4.75 -5.48 -0.66
CA ARG A 87 -3.99 -5.86 0.54
C ARG A 87 -2.65 -5.13 0.67
N SER A 88 -2.04 -4.71 -0.43
CA SER A 88 -0.77 -3.96 -0.41
C SER A 88 -0.96 -2.45 -0.33
N LEU A 89 -2.20 -1.95 -0.48
CA LEU A 89 -2.46 -0.52 -0.55
C LEU A 89 -2.07 0.20 0.75
N ALA A 90 -2.45 -0.33 1.91
CA ALA A 90 -2.13 0.29 3.19
C ALA A 90 -0.61 0.45 3.39
N LEU A 91 0.17 -0.58 3.03
CA LEU A 91 1.63 -0.55 3.10
C LEU A 91 2.22 0.50 2.14
N LEU A 92 1.70 0.57 0.91
CA LEU A 92 2.10 1.58 -0.07
C LEU A 92 1.80 3.00 0.43
N LEU A 93 0.62 3.26 1.00
CA LEU A 93 0.27 4.57 1.52
C LEU A 93 1.10 4.96 2.75
N LEU A 94 1.35 4.01 3.65
CA LEU A 94 2.14 4.24 4.87
C LEU A 94 3.54 4.79 4.54
N PHE A 95 4.24 4.14 3.61
CA PHE A 95 5.58 4.57 3.21
C PHE A 95 5.56 5.69 2.17
N GLY A 96 4.62 5.65 1.23
CA GLY A 96 4.51 6.63 0.15
C GLY A 96 4.24 8.03 0.68
N MET A 97 3.31 8.16 1.63
CA MET A 97 2.98 9.43 2.28
C MET A 97 4.02 9.86 3.33
N GLY A 98 5.09 9.10 3.55
CA GLY A 98 6.13 9.43 4.55
C GLY A 98 5.69 9.29 6.01
N LEU A 99 4.60 8.55 6.29
CA LEU A 99 4.18 8.24 7.66
C LEU A 99 5.12 7.23 8.34
N GLU A 100 5.74 6.35 7.56
CA GLU A 100 6.88 5.53 7.96
C GLU A 100 8.09 5.86 7.07
N THR A 101 9.25 6.00 7.68
CA THR A 101 10.50 6.44 7.01
C THR A 101 11.60 5.38 7.05
N ASP A 102 11.46 4.35 7.89
CA ASP A 102 12.40 3.24 7.93
C ASP A 102 12.14 2.23 6.80
N PHE A 103 12.75 2.48 5.65
CA PHE A 103 12.66 1.61 4.47
C PHE A 103 13.16 0.18 4.70
N ASN A 104 13.88 -0.12 5.80
CA ASN A 104 14.22 -1.50 6.14
C ASN A 104 12.98 -2.30 6.57
N LEU A 105 12.01 -1.64 7.23
CA LEU A 105 10.73 -2.27 7.54
C LEU A 105 9.94 -2.60 6.27
N LEU A 106 10.04 -1.74 5.25
CA LEU A 106 9.44 -2.02 3.94
C LEU A 106 10.10 -3.24 3.28
N SER A 107 11.43 -3.34 3.27
CA SER A 107 12.12 -4.48 2.66
C SER A 107 11.75 -5.82 3.32
N TRP A 108 11.68 -5.87 4.66
CA TRP A 108 11.24 -7.05 5.41
C TRP A 108 9.75 -7.38 5.24
N SER A 109 8.93 -6.38 4.94
CA SER A 109 7.51 -6.58 4.61
C SER A 109 7.29 -7.14 3.20
N LEU A 110 8.28 -7.01 2.31
CA LEU A 110 8.20 -7.47 0.92
C LEU A 110 8.89 -8.81 0.70
N LEU A 111 10.05 -9.02 1.32
CA LEU A 111 10.86 -10.21 1.13
C LEU A 111 11.20 -10.86 2.48
N PRO A 112 11.28 -12.20 2.56
CA PRO A 112 11.75 -12.89 3.74
C PRO A 112 13.16 -12.46 4.16
N VAL A 113 13.45 -12.47 5.46
CA VAL A 113 14.73 -12.02 6.02
C VAL A 113 15.93 -12.71 5.38
N ASN A 114 15.91 -14.04 5.26
CA ASN A 114 16.96 -14.83 4.60
C ASN A 114 17.09 -14.58 3.09
N VAL A 115 16.10 -13.96 2.44
CA VAL A 115 16.25 -13.47 1.06
C VAL A 115 16.94 -12.10 1.10
N VAL A 116 16.59 -11.24 2.05
CA VAL A 116 17.21 -9.91 2.22
C VAL A 116 18.68 -10.00 2.64
N GLU A 117 19.08 -11.03 3.40
CA GLU A 117 20.47 -11.28 3.83
C GLU A 117 21.45 -11.44 2.66
N GLU A 118 20.99 -11.89 1.48
CA GLU A 118 21.83 -12.06 0.29
C GLU A 118 22.03 -10.75 -0.50
N PHE A 119 21.48 -9.63 -0.04
CA PHE A 119 21.63 -8.35 -0.71
C PHE A 119 23.11 -7.93 -0.80
N PRO A 120 23.61 -7.40 -1.93
CA PRO A 120 22.88 -7.01 -3.15
C PRO A 120 22.83 -8.07 -4.27
N ASN A 121 23.10 -9.34 -3.98
CA ASN A 121 23.17 -10.39 -5.00
C ASN A 121 21.76 -10.86 -5.43
N ALA A 122 21.15 -10.14 -6.37
CA ALA A 122 19.79 -10.43 -6.87
C ALA A 122 19.61 -11.88 -7.39
N ALA A 123 20.67 -12.51 -7.94
CA ALA A 123 20.61 -13.88 -8.39
C ALA A 123 20.49 -14.86 -7.21
N ALA A 124 21.28 -14.66 -6.15
CA ALA A 124 21.18 -15.44 -4.91
C ALA A 124 19.81 -15.24 -4.24
N MET A 125 19.35 -13.99 -4.12
CA MET A 125 18.03 -13.66 -3.57
C MET A 125 16.90 -14.40 -4.31
N SER A 126 16.92 -14.35 -5.65
CA SER A 126 15.91 -15.01 -6.49
C SER A 126 15.96 -16.53 -6.38
N LEU A 127 17.17 -17.12 -6.28
CA LEU A 127 17.35 -18.54 -6.09
C LEU A 127 16.83 -19.01 -4.72
N ILE A 128 17.12 -18.30 -3.64
CA ILE A 128 16.59 -18.63 -2.31
C ILE A 128 15.07 -18.53 -2.31
N LEU A 129 14.50 -17.45 -2.84
CA LEU A 129 13.05 -17.27 -2.92
C LEU A 129 12.40 -18.38 -3.77
N SER A 130 13.05 -18.83 -4.85
CA SER A 130 12.55 -19.90 -5.72
C SER A 130 12.40 -21.25 -5.02
N LYS A 131 13.06 -21.46 -3.87
CA LYS A 131 13.01 -22.72 -3.10
C LYS A 131 11.89 -22.77 -2.07
N TYR A 132 11.11 -21.70 -1.91
CA TYR A 132 10.03 -21.65 -0.92
C TYR A 132 8.90 -22.64 -1.26
N PRO A 133 8.13 -23.14 -0.27
CA PRO A 133 6.89 -23.87 -0.54
C PRO A 133 5.93 -23.05 -1.40
N ASP A 134 5.16 -23.72 -2.27
CA ASP A 134 4.28 -23.07 -3.27
C ASP A 134 3.35 -22.00 -2.67
N ASP A 135 2.73 -22.29 -1.52
CA ASP A 135 1.81 -21.36 -0.86
C ASP A 135 2.51 -20.08 -0.39
N LYS A 136 3.68 -20.24 0.25
CA LYS A 136 4.48 -19.11 0.74
C LYS A 136 5.03 -18.30 -0.43
N PHE A 137 5.57 -18.98 -1.44
CA PHE A 137 6.06 -18.35 -2.66
C PHE A 137 4.94 -17.54 -3.34
N SER A 138 3.77 -18.14 -3.52
CA SER A 138 2.62 -17.50 -4.16
C SER A 138 2.15 -16.28 -3.39
N SER A 139 2.13 -16.34 -2.06
CA SER A 139 1.78 -15.19 -1.21
C SER A 139 2.78 -14.03 -1.37
N ILE A 140 4.09 -14.33 -1.30
CA ILE A 140 5.15 -13.32 -1.45
C ILE A 140 5.12 -12.71 -2.85
N TYR A 141 5.03 -13.56 -3.89
CA TYR A 141 4.94 -13.12 -5.28
C TYR A 141 3.74 -12.19 -5.50
N ARG A 142 2.55 -12.56 -5.01
CA ARG A 142 1.34 -11.72 -5.11
C ARG A 142 1.51 -10.40 -4.37
N GLN A 143 2.15 -10.39 -3.21
CA GLN A 143 2.41 -9.16 -2.47
C GLN A 143 3.37 -8.21 -3.20
N CYS A 144 4.53 -8.71 -3.66
CA CYS A 144 5.51 -7.92 -4.42
C CYS A 144 4.93 -7.41 -5.74
N HIS A 145 4.20 -8.27 -6.46
CA HIS A 145 3.52 -7.89 -7.69
C HIS A 145 2.42 -6.86 -7.42
N GLY A 146 1.59 -7.09 -6.40
CA GLY A 146 0.48 -6.22 -6.05
C GLY A 146 0.92 -4.82 -5.64
N ILE A 147 1.96 -4.71 -4.80
CA ILE A 147 2.45 -3.40 -4.38
C ILE A 147 3.07 -2.62 -5.56
N TRP A 148 3.80 -3.31 -6.45
CA TRP A 148 4.36 -2.71 -7.66
C TRP A 148 3.28 -2.22 -8.61
N MET A 149 2.24 -3.03 -8.84
CA MET A 149 1.12 -2.61 -9.68
C MET A 149 0.36 -1.43 -9.07
N ASN A 150 0.18 -1.41 -7.75
CA ASN A 150 -0.41 -0.25 -7.09
C ASN A 150 0.46 1.00 -7.19
N SER A 151 1.79 0.89 -7.06
CA SER A 151 2.68 2.06 -7.18
C SER A 151 2.62 2.66 -8.58
N LEU A 152 2.57 1.81 -9.61
CA LEU A 152 2.34 2.25 -10.98
C LEU A 152 0.94 2.82 -11.20
N ALA A 153 -0.09 2.22 -10.58
CA ALA A 153 -1.48 2.66 -10.70
C ALA A 153 -1.72 4.03 -10.05
N LEU A 154 -1.10 4.29 -8.90
CA LEU A 154 -1.25 5.55 -8.17
C LEU A 154 -0.24 6.62 -8.59
N GLY A 155 0.85 6.25 -9.27
CA GLY A 155 1.88 7.22 -9.66
C GLY A 155 2.83 7.58 -8.54
N LEU A 156 3.32 6.58 -7.79
CA LEU A 156 4.32 6.82 -6.75
C LEU A 156 5.59 7.42 -7.37
N GLU A 157 6.03 8.58 -6.88
CA GLU A 157 7.25 9.24 -7.37
C GLU A 157 8.46 9.12 -6.45
N HIS A 158 8.29 8.70 -5.20
CA HIS A 158 9.37 8.64 -4.22
C HIS A 158 10.54 7.74 -4.70
N PRO A 159 11.71 8.27 -5.12
CA PRO A 159 12.69 7.51 -5.92
C PRO A 159 13.25 6.27 -5.19
N ARG A 160 13.60 6.43 -3.91
CA ARG A 160 14.10 5.33 -3.08
C ARG A 160 13.08 4.20 -2.91
N MET A 161 11.80 4.56 -2.76
CA MET A 161 10.72 3.59 -2.60
C MET A 161 10.48 2.86 -3.92
N VAL A 162 10.38 3.59 -5.03
CA VAL A 162 10.24 3.01 -6.38
C VAL A 162 11.37 2.02 -6.66
N GLN A 163 12.62 2.38 -6.38
CA GLN A 163 13.77 1.48 -6.57
C GLN A 163 13.66 0.20 -5.74
N LEU A 164 13.25 0.32 -4.47
CA LEU A 164 13.08 -0.82 -3.57
C LEU A 164 11.95 -1.74 -4.04
N LEU A 165 10.78 -1.18 -4.38
CA LEU A 165 9.64 -1.94 -4.90
C LEU A 165 9.99 -2.65 -6.21
N GLN A 166 10.67 -1.96 -7.13
CA GLN A 166 11.13 -2.53 -8.39
C GLN A 166 12.12 -3.68 -8.17
N THR A 167 13.05 -3.53 -7.22
CA THR A 167 14.01 -4.58 -6.87
C THR A 167 13.29 -5.82 -6.34
N ALA A 168 12.38 -5.66 -5.38
CA ALA A 168 11.60 -6.77 -4.83
C ALA A 168 10.73 -7.45 -5.90
N PHE A 169 10.11 -6.67 -6.79
CA PHE A 169 9.35 -7.17 -7.93
C PHE A 169 10.23 -8.01 -8.88
N ASN A 170 11.40 -7.51 -9.25
CA ASN A 170 12.33 -8.21 -10.15
C ASN A 170 12.81 -9.52 -9.54
N ILE A 171 13.16 -9.53 -8.24
CA ILE A 171 13.55 -10.76 -7.52
C ILE A 171 12.42 -11.79 -7.53
N ALA A 172 11.19 -11.37 -7.24
CA ALA A 172 10.02 -12.25 -7.25
C ALA A 172 9.72 -12.79 -8.66
N ALA A 173 9.88 -11.95 -9.70
CA ALA A 173 9.70 -12.33 -11.10
C ALA A 173 10.76 -13.35 -11.56
N GLU A 174 12.03 -13.12 -11.24
CA GLU A 174 13.11 -14.06 -11.57
C GLU A 174 12.97 -15.38 -10.79
N ALA A 175 12.63 -15.32 -9.51
CA ALA A 175 12.34 -16.52 -8.73
C ALA A 175 11.22 -17.38 -9.36
N ARG A 176 10.17 -16.73 -9.89
CA ARG A 176 9.10 -17.42 -10.63
C ARG A 176 9.61 -18.08 -11.90
N LYS A 177 10.46 -17.39 -12.68
CA LYS A 177 11.07 -17.94 -13.90
C LYS A 177 11.92 -19.17 -13.58
N ILE A 178 12.73 -19.12 -12.51
CA ILE A 178 13.56 -20.26 -12.05
C ILE A 178 12.67 -21.48 -11.78
N ARG A 179 11.59 -21.32 -11.00
CA ARG A 179 10.67 -22.42 -10.68
C ARG A 179 10.06 -23.08 -11.92
N HIS A 180 9.62 -22.26 -12.88
CA HIS A 180 8.99 -22.76 -14.11
C HIS A 180 10.02 -23.33 -15.10
N GLY A 181 11.25 -22.78 -15.11
CA GLY A 181 12.35 -23.25 -15.94
C GLY A 181 12.93 -24.59 -15.46
N SER A 182 13.04 -24.80 -14.14
CA SER A 182 13.47 -26.07 -13.55
C SER A 182 12.51 -27.23 -13.84
N SER A 183 11.24 -26.95 -14.12
CA SER A 183 10.24 -27.97 -14.49
C SER A 183 10.38 -28.52 -15.92
N ARG A 184 11.28 -27.98 -16.76
CA ARG A 184 11.51 -28.45 -18.14
C ARG A 184 12.68 -29.45 -18.26
N HIS A 185 13.37 -29.76 -17.16
CA HIS A 185 14.53 -30.65 -17.12
C HIS A 185 14.40 -31.82 -16.14
N ALA A 186 13.18 -32.12 -15.69
CA ALA A 186 12.83 -33.31 -14.91
C ALA A 186 11.79 -34.13 -15.68
#